data_AF-A0A529I3W4-F1
#
_entry.id   AF-A0A529I3W4-F1
#
_cell.length_a   1.000
_cell.length_b   1.000
_cell.length_c   1.000
_cell.angle_alpha   90.00
_cell.angle_beta   90.00
_cell.angle_gamma   90.00
#
_symmetry.space_group_name_H-M   'P 1'
#
loop_
_entity.id
_entity.type
_entity.pdbx_description
1 polymer ?
#
loop_
_entity_poly.entity_id
_entity_poly.type
_entity_poly.pdbx_seq_one_letter_code
_entity_poly.pdbx_strand_id
1 'polypeptide(L)' 'MAGRVADALPPLDWLRSFEAAARLSNFTAAAAELGLTQAAVSQHIRALEQ' A
#
# COMPACT_ATOMS: atom_id res chain seq x y z
N MET A 1 -19.75 -21.10 8.68
CA MET A 1 -19.54 -19.64 8.73
C MET A 1 -18.34 -19.31 7.86
N ALA A 2 -18.54 -19.20 6.54
CA ALA A 2 -17.47 -18.84 5.61
C ALA A 2 -17.25 -17.33 5.71
N GLY A 3 -16.12 -16.91 6.28
CA GLY A 3 -15.71 -15.51 6.30
C GLY A 3 -15.68 -14.97 4.87
N ARG A 4 -16.15 -13.73 4.67
CA ARG A 4 -16.20 -13.15 3.33
C ARG A 4 -14.77 -12.97 2.87
N VAL A 5 -14.48 -13.22 1.60
CA VAL A 5 -13.14 -13.00 1.01
C VAL A 5 -12.60 -11.59 1.34
N ALA A 6 -13.48 -10.61 1.52
CA ALA A 6 -13.15 -9.25 1.94
C ALA A 6 -12.43 -9.16 3.30
N ASP A 7 -12.63 -10.09 4.23
CA ASP A 7 -11.94 -10.11 5.54
C ASP A 7 -10.47 -10.56 5.42
N ALA A 8 -10.07 -11.13 4.27
CA ALA A 8 -8.71 -11.63 4.03
C ALA A 8 -7.93 -10.82 2.99
N LEU A 9 -8.56 -9.85 2.33
CA LEU A 9 -7.91 -9.04 1.30
C LEU A 9 -7.33 -7.76 1.91
N PRO A 10 -6.11 -7.36 1.51
CA PRO A 10 -5.55 -6.09 1.97
C PRO A 10 -6.40 -4.91 1.48
N PRO A 11 -6.46 -3.81 2.25
CA PRO A 11 -7.04 -2.56 1.80
C PRO A 11 -6.46 -2.10 0.45
N LEU A 12 -7.31 -1.59 -0.44
CA LEU A 12 -6.90 -1.16 -1.78
C LEU A 12 -5.80 -0.08 -1.76
N ASP A 13 -5.80 0.78 -0.75
CA ASP A 13 -4.77 1.82 -0.61
C ASP A 13 -3.37 1.25 -0.38
N TRP A 14 -3.26 0.03 0.16
CA TRP A 14 -1.98 -0.64 0.30
C TRP A 14 -1.45 -1.08 -1.07
N LEU A 15 -2.31 -1.66 -1.90
CA LEU A 15 -1.97 -2.04 -3.28
C LEU A 15 -1.59 -0.82 -4.13
N ARG A 16 -2.29 0.30 -3.96
CA ARG A 16 -1.95 1.58 -4.62
C ARG A 16 -0.58 2.10 -4.21
N SER A 17 -0.26 2.01 -2.91
CA SER A 17 1.05 2.41 -2.40
C SER A 17 2.17 1.53 -2.97
N PHE A 18 1.93 0.22 -3.08
CA PHE A 18 2.87 -0.72 -3.69
C PHE A 18 3.09 -0.45 -5.18
N GLU A 19 2.03 -0.29 -5.96
CA GLU A 19 2.12 0.02 -7.40
C GLU A 19 2.92 1.31 -7.65
N ALA A 20 2.56 2.40 -6.97
CA ALA A 20 3.22 3.68 -7.16
C ALA A 20 4.71 3.61 -6.76
N ALA A 21 5.02 2.96 -5.64
CA ALA A 21 6.40 2.77 -5.20
C ALA A 21 7.21 1.92 -6.18
N ALA A 22 6.63 0.87 -6.77
CA ALA A 22 7.28 0.04 -7.77
C ALA A 22 7.52 0.80 -9.08
N ARG A 23 6.49 1.49 -9.60
CA ARG A 23 6.58 2.28 -10.84
C ARG A 23 7.60 3.42 -10.73
N LEU A 24 7.62 4.12 -9.60
CA LEU A 24 8.51 5.26 -9.38
C LEU A 24 9.88 4.84 -8.81
N SER A 25 10.01 3.60 -8.35
CA SER A 25 11.20 3.08 -7.64
C SER A 25 11.64 3.99 -6.47
N ASN A 26 10.69 4.70 -5.84
CA ASN A 26 10.98 5.69 -4.82
C ASN A 26 9.77 5.96 -3.91
N PHE A 27 9.90 5.68 -2.61
CA PHE A 27 8.83 5.87 -1.63
C PHE A 27 8.45 7.34 -1.39
N THR A 28 9.40 8.26 -1.51
CA THR A 28 9.14 9.70 -1.34
C THR A 28 8.33 10.23 -2.52
N ALA A 29 8.65 9.80 -3.75
CA ALA A 29 7.90 10.18 -4.94
C ALA A 29 6.48 9.58 -4.93
N ALA A 30 6.34 8.31 -4.53
CA ALA A 30 5.03 7.67 -4.37
C ALA A 30 4.17 8.37 -3.31
N ALA A 31 4.77 8.78 -2.19
CA ALA A 31 4.08 9.54 -1.16
C ALA A 31 3.58 10.89 -1.69
N ALA A 32 4.42 11.62 -2.45
CA ALA A 32 4.02 12.87 -3.08
C ALA A 32 2.87 12.69 -4.09
N GLU A 33 2.91 11.62 -4.89
CA GLU A 33 1.86 11.32 -5.87
C GLU A 33 0.51 10.95 -5.21
N LEU A 34 0.55 10.23 -4.09
CA LEU A 34 -0.64 9.75 -3.40
C LEU A 34 -1.16 10.71 -2.33
N GLY A 35 -0.49 11.85 -2.10
CA GLY A 35 -0.86 12.78 -1.01
C GLY A 35 -0.64 12.19 0.39
N LEU A 36 0.35 11.32 0.53
CA LEU A 36 0.69 10.62 1.77
C LEU A 36 2.05 11.08 2.31
N THR A 37 2.37 10.63 3.52
CA THR A 37 3.75 10.70 4.03
C THR A 37 4.53 9.48 3.53
N GLN A 38 5.86 9.61 3.42
CA GLN A 38 6.72 8.47 3.09
C GLN A 38 6.57 7.33 4.11
N ALA A 39 6.37 7.66 5.39
CA ALA A 39 6.11 6.69 6.45
C ALA A 39 4.82 5.89 6.22
N ALA A 40 3.73 6.53 5.77
CA ALA A 40 2.47 5.85 5.47
C ALA A 40 2.63 4.86 4.30
N VAL A 41 3.33 5.27 3.23
CA VAL A 41 3.64 4.38 2.09
C VAL A 41 4.46 3.17 2.55
N SER A 42 5.48 3.39 3.38
CA SER A 42 6.30 2.29 3.93
C SER A 42 5.47 1.34 4.81
N GLN A 43 4.56 1.86 5.63
CA GLN A 43 3.68 1.05 6.47
C GLN A 43 2.73 0.17 5.62
N HIS A 44 2.14 0.74 4.58
CA HIS A 44 1.26 0.03 3.65
C HIS A 44 1.97 -1.14 2.97
N ILE A 45 3.21 -0.94 2.49
CA ILE A 45 3.98 -2.00 1.83
C ILE A 45 4.36 -3.10 2.83
N ARG A 46 4.84 -2.72 4.03
CA ARG A 46 5.16 -3.67 5.09
C ARG A 46 3.94 -4.48 5.55
N ALA A 47 2.74 -3.93 5.45
CA ALA A 47 1.50 -4.63 5.78
C ALA A 47 1.03 -5.60 4.67
N LEU A 48 1.50 -5.44 3.43
CA LEU A 48 1.31 -6.41 2.35
C LEU A 48 2.28 -7.59 2.42
N GLU A 49 3.46 -7.39 3.00
CA GLU A 49 4.52 -8.42 3.09
C GLU A 49 4.35 -9.40 4.27
N GLN A 50 3.54 -9.05 5.28
CA GLN A 50 3.25 -9.87 6.47
C GLN A 50 2.03 -10.77 6.25
#